data_AF-A0A4Y8K2D6-F1
#
_entry.id   AF-A0A4Y8K2D6-F1
#
_cell.length_a   1.000
_cell.length_b   1.000
_cell.length_c   1.000
_cell.angle_alpha   90.00
_cell.angle_beta   90.00
_cell.angle_gamma   90.00
#
_symmetry.space_group_name_H-M   'P 1'
#
loop_
_entity.id
_entity.type
_entity.pdbx_description
1 polymer ?
#
loop_
_entity_poly.entity_id
_entity_poly.type
_entity_poly.pdbx_seq_one_letter_code
_entity_poly.pdbx_strand_id
1 'polypeptide(L)'
;MRARTELILEGRVDALREVALHDGTRAAVGDTVITRRNDRRLYASRSWVRNGDRWNVIGVHRNGSVEVRRQGRRWGSTVLLPASYVAQHLELGYAVTSHRAQGITTDTAHVVVAPSMPRENLYVAMTRGREANTAYVAVDRPDVAHVGPRPGDAADVTARSILCGILQHVGAELSAHETIAAEQDAWGSVAQLAAEYETLAAAAQHDRWVSVVRASGLWPAQVDAVVESDAFGPLTAELRRAEAQFIDVASLLPRVVAARGFEDAQDAAVLRARVAAAVSRYTDAGRSRRAPRLVAGLIPRAIGPMDAAMHQALAERADLIESRARAVLDQAFLAGEPWTRALGTAPRGLVAAAWHQSGCTVAAYRDRYGLVGTKPMGAVPESTAQKLDAARARVALEAAQRLAGDSTYVALRLAVAAGLSR
;
A
#
# COMPACT_ATOMS: atom_id res chain seq x y z
N MET A 1 -23.48 6.30 34.80
CA MET A 1 -24.25 6.75 35.98
C MET A 1 -25.77 6.83 35.69
N ARG A 2 -26.23 7.55 34.65
CA ARG A 2 -27.66 7.64 34.29
C ARG A 2 -28.38 6.29 34.07
N ALA A 3 -27.79 5.36 33.32
CA ALA A 3 -28.39 4.03 33.08
C ALA A 3 -28.65 3.22 34.37
N ARG A 4 -27.78 3.36 35.39
CA ARG A 4 -27.99 2.72 36.70
C ARG A 4 -29.13 3.39 37.47
N THR A 5 -29.18 4.73 37.45
CA THR A 5 -30.25 5.50 38.09
C THR A 5 -31.61 5.15 37.49
N GLU A 6 -31.72 5.00 36.17
CA GLU A 6 -32.94 4.55 35.50
C GLU A 6 -33.32 3.11 35.90
N LEU A 7 -32.36 2.18 35.98
CA LEU A 7 -32.63 0.80 36.42
C LEU A 7 -33.05 0.70 37.90
N ILE A 8 -32.58 1.60 38.76
CA ILE A 8 -33.04 1.73 40.15
C ILE A 8 -34.47 2.27 40.17
N LEU A 9 -34.78 3.29 39.35
CA LEU A 9 -36.13 3.85 39.21
C LEU A 9 -37.13 2.84 38.62
N GLU A 10 -36.67 1.96 37.72
CA GLU A 10 -37.45 0.84 37.15
C GLU A 10 -37.56 -0.38 38.09
N GLY A 11 -36.95 -0.34 39.28
CA GLY A 11 -36.99 -1.43 40.26
C GLY A 11 -36.22 -2.69 39.87
N ARG A 12 -35.34 -2.61 38.85
CA ARG A 12 -34.50 -3.72 38.38
C ARG A 12 -33.20 -3.85 39.16
N VAL A 13 -32.80 -2.82 39.89
CA VAL A 13 -31.65 -2.78 40.78
C VAL A 13 -32.11 -2.43 42.19
N ASP A 14 -31.82 -3.31 43.15
CA ASP A 14 -32.17 -3.11 44.55
C ASP A 14 -31.05 -2.33 45.26
N ALA A 15 -31.24 -1.02 45.41
CA ALA A 15 -30.27 -0.11 46.02
C ALA A 15 -30.21 -0.19 47.57
N LEU A 16 -30.91 -1.14 48.21
CA LEU A 16 -30.89 -1.29 49.68
C LEU A 16 -29.51 -1.67 50.23
N ARG A 17 -28.64 -2.31 49.43
CA ARG A 17 -27.26 -2.66 49.80
C ARG A 17 -26.31 -2.46 48.64
N GLU A 18 -25.34 -1.58 48.84
CA GLU A 18 -24.37 -1.20 47.81
C GLU A 18 -22.93 -1.48 48.28
N VAL A 19 -22.08 -1.95 47.36
CA VAL A 19 -20.64 -2.16 47.55
C VAL A 19 -19.84 -1.16 46.73
N ALA A 20 -18.73 -0.66 47.27
CA ALA A 20 -17.80 0.19 46.52
C ALA A 20 -16.93 -0.65 45.58
N LEU A 21 -16.80 -0.18 44.34
CA LEU A 21 -15.98 -0.78 43.29
C LEU A 21 -14.66 -0.04 43.10
N HIS A 22 -13.77 -0.64 42.30
CA HIS A 22 -12.43 -0.12 42.03
C HIS A 22 -12.42 1.31 41.45
N ASP A 23 -13.39 1.64 40.59
CA ASP A 23 -13.48 2.93 39.88
C ASP A 23 -14.21 4.02 40.68
N GLY A 24 -14.45 3.79 41.98
CA GLY A 24 -15.21 4.69 42.84
C GLY A 24 -16.72 4.64 42.61
N THR A 25 -17.21 3.79 41.70
CA THR A 25 -18.65 3.56 41.53
C THR A 25 -19.18 2.56 42.58
N ARG A 26 -20.51 2.44 42.67
CA ARG A 26 -21.17 1.52 43.59
C ARG A 26 -21.98 0.50 42.80
N ALA A 27 -21.95 -0.75 43.22
CA ALA A 27 -22.77 -1.82 42.66
C ALA A 27 -23.76 -2.36 43.70
N ALA A 28 -24.95 -2.76 43.23
CA ALA A 28 -26.02 -3.34 44.02
C ALA A 28 -26.59 -4.59 43.35
N VAL A 29 -27.53 -5.27 44.01
CA VAL A 29 -28.20 -6.45 43.43
C VAL A 29 -28.96 -6.04 42.16
N GLY A 30 -28.73 -6.76 41.07
CA GLY A 30 -29.27 -6.43 39.74
C GLY A 30 -28.28 -5.74 38.81
N ASP A 31 -27.15 -5.22 39.34
CA ASP A 31 -26.15 -4.55 38.50
C ASP A 31 -25.38 -5.54 37.60
N THR A 32 -24.98 -5.09 36.41
CA THR A 32 -24.05 -5.83 35.53
C THR A 32 -22.63 -5.39 35.82
N VAL A 33 -21.72 -6.34 36.04
CA VAL A 33 -20.31 -6.10 36.40
C VAL A 33 -19.34 -6.87 35.51
N ILE A 34 -18.10 -6.36 35.40
CA ILE A 34 -16.98 -6.97 34.68
C ILE A 34 -15.80 -7.18 35.60
N THR A 35 -15.16 -8.34 35.49
CA THR A 35 -13.93 -8.68 36.22
C THR A 35 -12.68 -8.25 35.43
N ARG A 36 -11.68 -7.68 36.11
CA ARG A 36 -10.46 -7.10 35.50
C ARG A 36 -9.18 -7.90 35.68
N ARG A 37 -9.22 -8.95 36.48
CA ARG A 37 -8.06 -9.80 36.74
C ARG A 37 -8.41 -11.25 36.52
N ASN A 38 -7.41 -12.02 36.13
CA ASN A 38 -7.52 -13.46 36.11
C ASN A 38 -7.27 -13.99 37.53
N ASP A 39 -8.22 -14.73 38.11
CA ASP A 39 -8.00 -15.44 39.38
C ASP A 39 -8.45 -16.91 39.26
N ARG A 40 -7.47 -17.80 39.23
CA ARG A 40 -7.67 -19.25 39.08
C ARG A 40 -8.24 -19.91 40.32
N ARG A 41 -8.28 -19.22 41.46
CA ARG A 41 -8.86 -19.71 42.73
C ARG A 41 -10.36 -19.44 42.82
N LEU A 42 -10.88 -18.50 42.03
CA LEU A 42 -12.31 -18.18 41.98
C LEU A 42 -12.99 -19.01 40.90
N TYR A 43 -13.65 -20.10 41.31
CA TYR A 43 -14.21 -21.09 40.39
C TYR A 43 -15.72 -20.88 40.16
N ALA A 44 -16.10 -20.77 38.89
CA ALA A 44 -17.46 -20.70 38.37
C ALA A 44 -17.82 -22.03 37.69
N SER A 45 -18.16 -23.05 38.48
CA SER A 45 -18.56 -24.40 38.02
C SER A 45 -17.51 -25.14 37.19
N ARG A 46 -17.35 -24.86 35.88
CA ARG A 46 -16.39 -25.53 34.98
C ARG A 46 -15.24 -24.62 34.51
N SER A 47 -15.18 -23.38 34.98
CA SER A 47 -14.16 -22.40 34.60
C SER A 47 -13.84 -21.49 35.78
N TRP A 48 -12.66 -20.88 35.78
CA TRP A 48 -12.28 -19.84 36.75
C TRP A 48 -12.60 -18.43 36.22
N VAL A 49 -12.56 -17.42 37.10
CA VAL A 49 -12.87 -16.00 36.80
C VAL A 49 -11.79 -15.37 35.91
N ARG A 50 -12.17 -14.99 34.68
CA ARG A 50 -11.25 -14.37 33.71
C ARG A 50 -11.44 -12.86 33.65
N ASN A 51 -10.39 -12.15 33.27
CA ASN A 51 -10.45 -10.76 32.87
C ASN A 51 -11.38 -10.63 31.64
N GLY A 52 -12.36 -9.73 31.74
CA GLY A 52 -13.38 -9.50 30.70
C GLY A 52 -14.66 -10.30 30.85
N ASP A 53 -14.79 -11.19 31.85
CA ASP A 53 -16.06 -11.89 32.09
C ASP A 53 -17.15 -10.92 32.58
N ARG A 54 -18.36 -11.04 32.01
CA ARG A 54 -19.56 -10.30 32.43
C ARG A 54 -20.43 -11.12 33.37
N TRP A 55 -20.88 -10.47 34.43
CA TRP A 55 -21.69 -11.08 35.48
C TRP A 55 -22.84 -10.17 35.89
N ASN A 56 -23.93 -10.78 36.36
CA ASN A 56 -25.02 -10.09 37.02
C ASN A 56 -24.84 -10.27 38.53
N VAL A 57 -24.89 -9.19 39.28
CA VAL A 57 -24.86 -9.22 40.75
C VAL A 57 -26.18 -9.76 41.25
N ILE A 58 -26.14 -10.87 42.00
CA ILE A 58 -27.33 -11.49 42.59
C ILE A 58 -27.39 -11.32 44.10
N GLY A 59 -26.26 -11.02 44.76
CA GLY A 59 -26.19 -10.82 46.19
C GLY A 59 -25.03 -9.91 46.59
N VAL A 60 -25.26 -9.05 47.58
CA VAL A 60 -24.24 -8.21 48.21
C VAL A 60 -24.21 -8.52 49.70
N HIS A 61 -23.06 -8.95 50.21
CA HIS A 61 -22.87 -9.33 51.60
C HIS A 61 -22.30 -8.17 52.44
N ARG A 62 -22.56 -8.19 53.76
CA ARG A 62 -22.12 -7.14 54.70
C ARG A 62 -20.60 -7.02 54.83
N ASN A 63 -19.87 -8.11 54.57
CA ASN A 63 -18.42 -8.15 54.57
C ASN A 63 -17.79 -7.58 53.29
N GLY A 64 -18.60 -7.09 52.33
CA GLY A 64 -18.14 -6.56 51.05
C GLY A 64 -17.92 -7.61 49.96
N SER A 65 -18.16 -8.91 50.22
CA SER A 65 -18.17 -9.92 49.15
C SER A 65 -19.43 -9.82 48.31
N VAL A 66 -19.31 -10.15 47.02
CA VAL A 66 -20.41 -10.05 46.05
C VAL A 66 -20.64 -11.39 45.40
N GLU A 67 -21.88 -11.85 45.42
CA GLU A 67 -22.30 -13.05 44.71
C GLU A 67 -22.73 -12.64 43.29
N VAL A 68 -22.06 -13.20 42.29
CA VAL A 68 -22.25 -12.86 40.89
C VAL A 68 -22.58 -14.09 40.06
N ARG A 69 -23.44 -13.94 39.06
CA ARG A 69 -23.83 -15.00 38.13
C ARG A 69 -23.44 -14.65 36.71
N ARG A 70 -22.81 -15.58 35.99
CA ARG A 70 -22.31 -15.32 34.64
C ARG A 70 -23.44 -15.01 33.67
N GLN A 71 -23.28 -13.98 32.84
CA GLN A 71 -24.28 -13.58 31.86
C GLN A 71 -24.41 -14.67 30.76
N GLY A 72 -25.65 -15.03 30.38
CA GLY A 72 -25.92 -15.98 29.27
C GLY A 72 -26.04 -17.47 29.64
N ARG A 73 -25.94 -17.88 30.91
CA ARG A 73 -26.22 -19.27 31.33
C ARG A 73 -27.28 -19.32 32.43
N ARG A 74 -28.33 -20.13 32.23
CA ARG A 74 -29.48 -20.23 33.15
C ARG A 74 -29.20 -20.98 34.45
N TRP A 75 -28.25 -21.92 34.49
CA TRP A 75 -27.94 -22.72 35.70
C TRP A 75 -26.44 -22.86 35.97
N GLY A 76 -26.08 -22.88 37.27
CA GLY A 76 -24.80 -23.37 37.79
C GLY A 76 -23.56 -22.54 37.45
N SER A 77 -23.64 -21.21 37.40
CA SER A 77 -22.46 -20.36 37.15
C SER A 77 -22.38 -19.14 38.07
N THR A 78 -22.67 -19.39 39.35
CA THR A 78 -22.55 -18.40 40.42
C THR A 78 -21.16 -18.48 41.05
N VAL A 79 -20.57 -17.33 41.38
CA VAL A 79 -19.29 -17.19 42.07
C VAL A 79 -19.44 -16.17 43.18
N LEU A 80 -18.86 -16.48 44.34
CA LEU A 80 -18.67 -15.50 45.40
C LEU A 80 -17.31 -14.81 45.21
N LEU A 81 -17.34 -13.51 44.91
CA LEU A 81 -16.15 -12.68 44.80
C LEU A 81 -15.79 -12.11 46.18
N PRO A 82 -14.58 -12.37 46.71
CA PRO A 82 -14.11 -11.78 47.96
C PRO A 82 -14.07 -10.26 47.91
N ALA A 83 -14.26 -9.60 49.07
CA ALA A 83 -14.28 -8.14 49.16
C ALA A 83 -13.02 -7.46 48.63
N SER A 84 -11.84 -8.07 48.86
CA SER A 84 -10.57 -7.58 48.33
C SER A 84 -10.52 -7.60 46.80
N TYR A 85 -11.10 -8.65 46.20
CA TYR A 85 -11.19 -8.77 44.75
C TYR A 85 -12.19 -7.77 44.16
N VAL A 86 -13.33 -7.56 44.84
CA VAL A 86 -14.34 -6.58 44.43
C VAL A 86 -13.78 -5.16 44.44
N ALA A 87 -13.10 -4.78 45.53
CA ALA A 87 -12.54 -3.45 45.68
C ALA A 87 -11.44 -3.12 44.66
N GLN A 88 -10.72 -4.13 44.15
CA GLN A 88 -9.55 -3.91 43.28
C GLN A 88 -9.79 -4.27 41.81
N HIS A 89 -10.72 -5.19 41.52
CA HIS A 89 -10.77 -5.88 40.23
C HIS A 89 -12.19 -6.06 39.69
N LEU A 90 -13.18 -5.37 40.25
CA LEU A 90 -14.56 -5.38 39.76
C LEU A 90 -14.99 -3.96 39.35
N GLU A 91 -15.62 -3.84 38.19
CA GLU A 91 -16.16 -2.58 37.63
C GLU A 91 -17.58 -2.79 37.09
N LEU A 92 -18.35 -1.71 36.93
CA LEU A 92 -19.65 -1.77 36.27
C LEU A 92 -19.49 -2.12 34.78
N GLY A 93 -20.26 -3.09 34.31
CA GLY A 93 -20.19 -3.64 32.95
C GLY A 93 -21.17 -3.00 31.95
N TYR A 94 -21.79 -1.87 32.30
CA TYR A 94 -22.82 -1.21 31.47
C TYR A 94 -22.27 -0.57 30.18
N ALA A 95 -21.01 -0.15 30.20
CA ALA A 95 -20.33 0.38 29.03
C ALA A 95 -18.89 -0.13 29.04
N VAL A 96 -18.40 -0.60 27.89
CA VAL A 96 -17.01 -1.02 27.70
C VAL A 96 -16.40 -0.24 26.54
N THR A 97 -15.12 0.07 26.64
CA THR A 97 -14.36 0.69 25.54
C THR A 97 -14.25 -0.27 24.36
N SER A 98 -14.26 0.23 23.12
CA SER A 98 -14.21 -0.59 21.90
C SER A 98 -13.05 -1.59 21.88
N HIS A 99 -11.87 -1.19 22.39
CA HIS A 99 -10.69 -2.07 22.51
C HIS A 99 -10.91 -3.27 23.47
N ARG A 100 -11.83 -3.14 24.43
CA ARG A 100 -12.20 -4.21 25.38
C ARG A 100 -13.37 -5.06 24.87
N ALA A 101 -14.10 -4.60 23.86
CA ALA A 101 -15.16 -5.35 23.19
C ALA A 101 -14.62 -6.32 22.12
N GLN A 102 -13.33 -6.25 21.78
CA GLN A 102 -12.73 -7.09 20.76
C GLN A 102 -12.84 -8.58 21.12
N GLY A 103 -13.49 -9.36 20.26
CA GLY A 103 -13.74 -10.80 20.47
C GLY A 103 -15.04 -11.12 21.24
N ILE A 104 -15.82 -10.11 21.62
CA ILE A 104 -17.12 -10.28 22.27
C ILE A 104 -18.23 -10.15 21.21
N THR A 105 -19.17 -11.08 21.18
CA THR A 105 -20.43 -10.96 20.44
C THR A 105 -21.57 -10.66 21.42
N THR A 106 -22.41 -9.69 21.09
CA THR A 106 -23.61 -9.30 21.85
C THR A 106 -24.83 -9.39 20.93
N ASP A 107 -26.05 -9.44 21.48
CA ASP A 107 -27.25 -9.41 20.63
C ASP A 107 -27.42 -8.02 19.99
N THR A 108 -27.30 -6.96 20.79
CA THR A 108 -27.27 -5.57 20.29
C THR A 108 -26.01 -4.85 20.76
N ALA A 109 -25.52 -3.91 19.95
CA ALA A 109 -24.40 -3.03 20.30
C ALA A 109 -24.80 -1.56 20.14
N HIS A 110 -24.44 -0.76 21.14
CA HIS A 110 -24.70 0.68 21.17
C HIS A 110 -23.35 1.38 21.33
N VAL A 111 -22.90 2.06 20.27
CA VAL A 111 -21.57 2.65 20.16
C VAL A 111 -21.69 4.16 20.27
N VAL A 112 -20.98 4.78 21.22
CA VAL A 112 -20.84 6.24 21.26
C VAL A 112 -19.63 6.61 20.41
N VAL A 113 -19.86 7.37 19.35
CA VAL A 113 -18.85 7.74 18.36
C VAL A 113 -18.31 9.13 18.72
N ALA A 114 -17.00 9.18 18.97
CA ALA A 114 -16.25 10.42 19.14
C ALA A 114 -15.58 10.81 17.81
N PRO A 115 -15.46 12.10 17.46
CA PRO A 115 -14.84 12.53 16.21
C PRO A 115 -13.39 12.09 16.02
N SER A 116 -12.65 11.87 17.11
CA SER A 116 -11.27 11.40 17.10
C SER A 116 -11.13 9.87 17.08
N MET A 117 -12.24 9.12 16.98
CA MET A 117 -12.19 7.66 16.91
C MET A 117 -11.60 7.23 15.56
N PRO A 118 -10.62 6.30 15.53
CA PRO A 118 -10.10 5.78 14.27
C PRO A 118 -11.08 4.80 13.61
N ARG A 119 -11.01 4.67 12.28
CA ARG A 119 -11.94 3.81 11.51
C ARG A 119 -11.95 2.36 11.99
N GLU A 120 -10.81 1.83 12.42
CA GLU A 120 -10.65 0.45 12.87
C GLU A 120 -11.45 0.21 14.16
N ASN A 121 -11.40 1.16 15.10
CA ASN A 121 -12.17 1.10 16.34
C ASN A 121 -13.67 1.22 16.09
N LEU A 122 -14.08 2.06 15.14
CA LEU A 122 -15.48 2.17 14.73
C LEU A 122 -15.97 0.86 14.09
N TYR A 123 -15.19 0.28 13.17
CA TYR A 123 -15.51 -1.00 12.54
C TYR A 123 -15.64 -2.13 13.57
N VAL A 124 -14.66 -2.26 14.47
CA VAL A 124 -14.68 -3.24 15.55
C VAL A 124 -15.89 -3.07 16.45
N ALA A 125 -16.29 -1.83 16.78
CA ALA A 125 -17.45 -1.58 17.63
C ALA A 125 -18.78 -1.87 16.92
N MET A 126 -18.87 -1.53 15.63
CA MET A 126 -20.08 -1.68 14.80
C MET A 126 -20.32 -3.12 14.29
N THR A 127 -19.46 -4.07 14.66
CA THR A 127 -19.56 -5.49 14.26
C THR A 127 -19.81 -6.43 15.45
N ARG A 128 -20.11 -5.90 16.64
CA ARG A 128 -20.27 -6.72 17.87
C ARG A 128 -21.69 -7.23 18.08
N GLY A 129 -22.70 -6.47 17.67
CA GLY A 129 -24.11 -6.84 17.74
C GLY A 129 -24.48 -7.82 16.63
N ARG A 130 -25.08 -8.95 17.01
CA ARG A 130 -25.60 -9.97 16.09
C ARG A 130 -26.90 -9.54 15.41
N GLU A 131 -27.75 -8.83 16.14
CA GLU A 131 -29.10 -8.45 15.70
C GLU A 131 -29.18 -6.97 15.31
N ALA A 132 -28.51 -6.07 16.05
CA ALA A 132 -28.47 -4.64 15.72
C ALA A 132 -27.20 -3.95 16.24
N ASN A 133 -26.72 -2.97 15.48
CA ASN A 133 -25.61 -2.09 15.86
C ASN A 133 -26.05 -0.63 15.68
N THR A 134 -26.12 0.15 16.76
CA THR A 134 -26.55 1.55 16.75
C THR A 134 -25.40 2.46 17.14
N ALA A 135 -25.08 3.44 16.29
CA ALA A 135 -24.08 4.47 16.56
C ALA A 135 -24.75 5.77 17.03
N TYR A 136 -24.33 6.28 18.18
CA TYR A 136 -24.69 7.61 18.68
C TYR A 136 -23.52 8.54 18.43
N VAL A 137 -23.67 9.44 17.45
CA VAL A 137 -22.63 10.41 17.10
C VAL A 137 -22.89 11.69 17.88
N ALA A 138 -22.00 12.04 18.80
CA ALA A 138 -22.07 13.31 19.50
C ALA A 138 -21.57 14.42 18.56
N VAL A 139 -22.48 15.34 18.19
CA VAL A 139 -22.18 16.50 17.32
C VAL A 139 -21.71 17.73 18.10
N ASP A 140 -21.87 17.73 19.44
CA ASP A 140 -21.48 18.85 20.29
C ASP A 140 -19.99 18.84 20.61
N ARG A 141 -19.31 19.95 20.34
CA ARG A 141 -17.99 20.28 20.88
C ARG A 141 -18.18 20.87 22.29
N PRO A 142 -17.48 20.39 23.34
CA PRO A 142 -17.32 21.19 24.53
C PRO A 142 -16.44 22.38 24.16
N ASP A 143 -17.03 23.57 24.26
CA ASP A 143 -16.39 24.86 24.00
C ASP A 143 -15.19 25.06 24.95
N VAL A 144 -14.01 25.32 24.37
CA VAL A 144 -12.85 25.89 25.07
C VAL A 144 -12.05 26.73 24.07
N ALA A 145 -12.42 28.01 24.02
CA ALA A 145 -11.57 29.19 23.86
C ALA A 145 -10.54 29.24 22.71
N HIS A 146 -10.78 30.18 21.80
CA HIS A 146 -9.82 30.88 20.92
C HIS A 146 -9.24 30.15 19.69
N VAL A 147 -9.89 30.27 18.53
CA VAL A 147 -9.35 30.84 17.27
C VAL A 147 -10.55 31.29 16.42
N GLY A 148 -10.54 32.53 15.93
CA GLY A 148 -11.66 33.16 15.22
C GLY A 148 -12.07 32.49 13.90
N PRO A 149 -13.22 32.88 13.31
CA PRO A 149 -13.80 32.22 12.14
C PRO A 149 -12.90 32.40 10.92
N ARG A 150 -12.49 31.29 10.29
CA ARG A 150 -11.96 31.32 8.92
C ARG A 150 -13.15 31.40 7.95
N PRO A 151 -13.15 32.31 6.96
CA PRO A 151 -14.22 32.37 5.99
C PRO A 151 -14.09 31.19 5.02
N GLY A 152 -15.02 30.24 5.07
CA GLY A 152 -15.08 29.09 4.15
C GLY A 152 -15.75 27.82 4.69
N ASP A 153 -15.73 27.59 6.00
CA ASP A 153 -16.32 26.39 6.61
C ASP A 153 -17.55 26.74 7.45
N ALA A 154 -18.67 26.96 6.75
CA ALA A 154 -19.99 26.88 7.35
C ALA A 154 -20.75 25.75 6.65
N ALA A 155 -20.39 24.51 6.99
CA ALA A 155 -21.28 23.37 6.83
C ALA A 155 -21.40 22.73 8.21
N ASP A 156 -22.62 22.68 8.72
CA ASP A 156 -22.98 22.12 10.01
C ASP A 156 -22.21 20.82 10.27
N VAL A 157 -21.59 20.70 11.45
CA VAL A 157 -20.97 19.44 11.89
C VAL A 157 -22.08 18.42 12.09
N THR A 158 -22.42 17.72 11.01
CA THR A 158 -23.44 16.68 11.00
C THR A 158 -22.81 15.35 11.42
N ALA A 159 -23.62 14.44 11.95
CA ALA A 159 -23.19 13.07 12.23
C ALA A 159 -22.52 12.41 11.01
N ARG A 160 -22.97 12.77 9.80
CA ARG A 160 -22.39 12.33 8.53
C ARG A 160 -20.97 12.85 8.31
N SER A 161 -20.69 14.13 8.56
CA SER A 161 -19.34 14.67 8.35
C SER A 161 -18.34 14.07 9.34
N ILE A 162 -18.77 13.84 10.60
CA ILE A 162 -17.96 13.15 11.61
C ILE A 162 -17.65 11.71 11.17
N LEU A 163 -18.67 10.94 10.74
CA LEU A 163 -18.45 9.57 10.27
C LEU A 163 -17.57 9.50 9.02
N CYS A 164 -17.74 10.44 8.07
CA CYS A 164 -16.85 10.55 6.91
C CYS A 164 -15.41 10.88 7.32
N GLY A 165 -15.21 11.77 8.30
CA GLY A 165 -13.90 12.09 8.85
C GLY A 165 -13.25 10.88 9.53
N ILE A 166 -14.01 10.11 10.31
CA ILE A 166 -13.53 8.87 10.95
C ILE A 166 -13.12 7.82 9.91
N LEU A 167 -13.90 7.64 8.84
CA LEU A 167 -13.55 6.72 7.74
C LEU A 167 -12.25 7.10 7.03
N GLN A 168 -11.91 8.39 7.02
CA GLN A 168 -10.66 8.92 6.49
C GLN A 168 -9.51 8.89 7.53
N HIS A 169 -9.83 8.77 8.82
CA HIS A 169 -8.86 8.71 9.91
C HIS A 169 -8.35 7.28 10.12
N VAL A 170 -7.22 6.98 9.48
CA VAL A 170 -6.46 5.74 9.69
C VAL A 170 -5.71 5.87 11.02
N GLY A 171 -6.13 5.13 12.04
CA GLY A 171 -5.51 5.19 13.36
C GLY A 171 -4.30 4.28 13.55
N ALA A 172 -3.79 3.67 12.49
CA ALA A 172 -2.72 2.69 12.62
C ALA A 172 -1.36 3.38 12.69
N GLU A 173 -0.74 3.34 13.87
CA GLU A 173 0.59 2.72 13.88
C GLU A 173 0.42 1.37 13.17
N LEU A 174 0.91 1.31 11.93
CA LEU A 174 0.92 0.12 11.09
C LEU A 174 1.39 -1.06 11.95
N SER A 175 0.71 -2.22 11.89
CA SER A 175 1.23 -3.39 12.59
C SER A 175 2.68 -3.64 12.16
N ALA A 176 3.53 -4.23 13.00
CA ALA A 176 4.93 -4.49 12.62
C ALA A 176 5.03 -5.22 11.26
N HIS A 177 4.05 -6.05 10.92
CA HIS A 177 3.98 -6.75 9.63
C HIS A 177 3.53 -5.87 8.47
N GLU A 178 2.58 -4.95 8.67
CA GLU A 178 2.15 -4.00 7.64
C GLU A 178 3.17 -2.87 7.44
N THR A 179 3.89 -2.48 8.50
CA THR A 179 5.06 -1.60 8.40
C THR A 179 6.15 -2.28 7.60
N ILE A 180 6.48 -3.53 7.91
CA ILE A 180 7.47 -4.31 7.14
C ILE A 180 7.01 -4.49 5.70
N ALA A 181 5.74 -4.77 5.43
CA ALA A 181 5.24 -4.94 4.07
C ALA A 181 5.22 -3.63 3.29
N ALA A 182 4.77 -2.53 3.90
CA ALA A 182 4.76 -1.21 3.27
C ALA A 182 6.17 -0.63 3.08
N GLU A 183 7.07 -0.86 4.04
CA GLU A 183 8.49 -0.57 3.90
C GLU A 183 9.09 -1.45 2.80
N GLN A 184 8.88 -2.77 2.81
CA GLN A 184 9.38 -3.67 1.75
C GLN A 184 8.81 -3.32 0.37
N ASP A 185 7.57 -2.85 0.28
CA ASP A 185 6.98 -2.34 -0.96
C ASP A 185 7.62 -1.02 -1.41
N ALA A 186 7.97 -0.13 -0.47
CA ALA A 186 8.68 1.12 -0.76
C ALA A 186 10.14 0.88 -1.18
N TRP A 187 10.88 0.08 -0.39
CA TRP A 187 12.28 -0.31 -0.63
C TRP A 187 12.42 -1.28 -1.82
N GLY A 188 11.37 -2.02 -2.16
CA GLY A 188 11.30 -2.93 -3.30
C GLY A 188 10.61 -2.35 -4.54
N SER A 189 10.27 -1.06 -4.54
CA SER A 189 9.64 -0.41 -5.70
C SER A 189 10.54 -0.45 -6.92
N VAL A 190 9.94 -0.49 -8.12
CA VAL A 190 10.68 -0.42 -9.39
C VAL A 190 11.50 0.87 -9.45
N ALA A 191 11.05 1.97 -8.83
CA ALA A 191 11.82 3.20 -8.74
C ALA A 191 13.16 3.01 -8.03
N GLN A 192 13.13 2.42 -6.82
CA GLN A 192 14.32 2.19 -6.00
C GLN A 192 15.27 1.19 -6.70
N LEU A 193 14.75 0.06 -7.14
CA LEU A 193 15.54 -0.97 -7.82
C LEU A 193 16.15 -0.47 -9.14
N ALA A 194 15.44 0.39 -9.88
CA ALA A 194 15.98 1.03 -11.07
C ALA A 194 17.11 2.00 -10.74
N ALA A 195 16.98 2.80 -9.68
CA ALA A 195 18.04 3.72 -9.25
C ALA A 195 19.31 2.97 -8.82
N GLU A 196 19.15 1.85 -8.09
CA GLU A 196 20.26 0.96 -7.74
C GLU A 196 20.91 0.35 -8.99
N TYR A 197 20.11 -0.16 -9.93
CA TYR A 197 20.59 -0.69 -11.20
C TYR A 197 21.38 0.36 -11.99
N GLU A 198 20.86 1.57 -12.11
CA GLU A 198 21.49 2.68 -12.84
C GLU A 198 22.82 3.11 -12.20
N THR A 199 22.88 3.15 -10.87
CA THR A 199 24.10 3.46 -10.10
C THR A 199 25.17 2.40 -10.34
N LEU A 200 24.81 1.11 -10.21
CA LEU A 200 25.72 0.01 -10.49
C LEU A 200 26.19 0.02 -11.93
N ALA A 201 25.29 0.24 -12.89
CA ALA A 201 25.62 0.28 -14.30
C ALA A 201 26.52 1.46 -14.66
N ALA A 202 26.41 2.59 -13.94
CA ALA A 202 27.30 3.74 -14.10
C ALA A 202 28.71 3.41 -13.62
N ALA A 203 28.85 2.82 -12.43
CA ALA A 203 30.14 2.37 -11.90
C ALA A 203 30.78 1.27 -12.78
N ALA A 204 30.00 0.25 -13.13
CA ALA A 204 30.42 -0.93 -13.91
C ALA A 204 31.09 -0.60 -15.24
N GLN A 205 30.58 0.44 -15.91
CA GLN A 205 30.94 0.76 -17.29
C GLN A 205 31.73 2.07 -17.37
N HIS A 206 32.12 2.67 -16.23
CA HIS A 206 32.78 3.97 -16.20
C HIS A 206 34.04 4.00 -17.08
N ASP A 207 35.02 3.15 -16.77
CA ASP A 207 36.31 3.09 -17.49
C ASP A 207 36.15 2.79 -18.98
N ARG A 208 35.16 1.95 -19.29
CA ARG A 208 34.80 1.62 -20.66
C ARG A 208 34.28 2.85 -21.40
N TRP A 209 33.35 3.61 -20.80
CA TRP A 209 32.81 4.81 -21.44
C TRP A 209 33.86 5.90 -21.56
N VAL A 210 34.76 6.05 -20.59
CA VAL A 210 35.94 6.91 -20.70
C VAL A 210 36.79 6.51 -21.92
N SER A 211 37.03 5.21 -22.11
CA SER A 211 37.80 4.69 -23.26
C SER A 211 37.10 4.97 -24.61
N VAL A 212 35.77 4.83 -24.67
CA VAL A 212 34.98 5.15 -25.87
C VAL A 212 35.02 6.65 -26.19
N VAL A 213 34.96 7.51 -25.17
CA VAL A 213 35.09 8.97 -25.35
C VAL A 213 36.49 9.34 -25.81
N ARG A 214 37.55 8.71 -25.29
CA ARG A 214 38.94 8.89 -25.77
C ARG A 214 39.09 8.53 -27.24
N ALA A 215 38.41 7.48 -27.70
CA ALA A 215 38.45 7.04 -29.09
C ALA A 215 37.53 7.85 -30.03
N SER A 216 36.81 8.86 -29.53
CA SER A 216 35.78 9.58 -30.30
C SER A 216 36.31 10.65 -31.26
N GLY A 217 37.62 10.94 -31.22
CA GLY A 217 38.25 12.02 -32.00
C GLY A 217 38.29 13.37 -31.29
N LEU A 218 37.92 13.43 -30.00
CA LEU A 218 38.15 14.59 -29.14
C LEU A 218 39.64 14.75 -28.80
N TRP A 219 40.06 15.98 -28.51
CA TRP A 219 41.42 16.24 -28.02
C TRP A 219 41.53 15.83 -26.55
N PRO A 220 42.74 15.43 -26.06
CA PRO A 220 42.91 14.96 -24.68
C PRO A 220 42.31 15.88 -23.62
N ALA A 221 42.57 17.20 -23.71
CA ALA A 221 42.02 18.18 -22.77
C ALA A 221 40.48 18.26 -22.78
N GLN A 222 39.84 17.99 -23.92
CA GLN A 222 38.38 17.97 -24.03
C GLN A 222 37.78 16.68 -23.45
N VAL A 223 38.50 15.56 -23.58
CA VAL A 223 38.07 14.31 -22.98
C VAL A 223 38.04 14.45 -21.46
N ASP A 224 39.09 15.03 -20.87
CA ASP A 224 39.15 15.23 -19.42
C ASP A 224 38.02 16.16 -18.95
N ALA A 225 37.75 17.26 -19.66
CA ALA A 225 36.62 18.14 -19.38
C ALA A 225 35.25 17.42 -19.47
N VAL A 226 35.07 16.50 -20.42
CA VAL A 226 33.84 15.70 -20.54
C VAL A 226 33.70 14.69 -19.40
N VAL A 227 34.79 14.06 -18.98
CA VAL A 227 34.80 13.04 -17.92
C VAL A 227 34.59 13.66 -16.54
N GLU A 228 35.17 14.84 -16.29
CA GLU A 228 35.03 15.58 -15.02
C GLU A 228 33.70 16.34 -14.92
N SER A 229 32.93 16.44 -16.02
CA SER A 229 31.63 17.13 -16.03
C SER A 229 30.54 16.34 -15.29
N ASP A 230 29.69 17.05 -14.53
CA ASP A 230 28.47 16.51 -13.93
C ASP A 230 27.51 15.87 -14.96
N ALA A 231 27.61 16.28 -16.23
CA ALA A 231 26.81 15.71 -17.31
C ALA A 231 27.36 14.39 -17.87
N PHE A 232 28.51 13.90 -17.38
CA PHE A 232 29.09 12.61 -17.80
C PHE A 232 28.18 11.43 -17.44
N GLY A 233 27.65 11.39 -16.21
CA GLY A 233 26.68 10.36 -15.79
C GLY A 233 25.47 10.28 -16.74
N PRO A 234 24.74 11.39 -16.95
CA PRO A 234 23.67 11.46 -17.93
C PRO A 234 24.07 11.11 -19.37
N LEU A 235 25.30 11.45 -19.81
CA LEU A 235 25.82 11.04 -21.12
C LEU A 235 25.99 9.52 -21.20
N THR A 236 26.64 8.89 -20.22
CA THR A 236 26.85 7.43 -20.22
C THR A 236 25.53 6.66 -20.16
N ALA A 237 24.49 7.21 -19.52
CA ALA A 237 23.14 6.64 -19.55
C ALA A 237 22.54 6.64 -20.97
N GLU A 238 22.73 7.71 -21.75
CA GLU A 238 22.29 7.76 -23.15
C GLU A 238 23.13 6.87 -24.07
N LEU A 239 24.44 6.74 -23.83
CA LEU A 239 25.29 5.77 -24.55
C LEU A 239 24.85 4.33 -24.28
N ARG A 240 24.55 3.98 -23.02
CA ARG A 240 23.98 2.68 -22.65
C ARG A 240 22.63 2.45 -23.31
N ARG A 241 21.78 3.49 -23.40
CA ARG A 241 20.51 3.41 -24.11
C ARG A 241 20.68 3.12 -25.60
N ALA A 242 21.68 3.73 -26.24
CA ALA A 242 22.02 3.47 -27.64
C ALA A 242 22.48 2.01 -27.82
N GLU A 243 23.36 1.53 -26.95
CA GLU A 243 23.85 0.15 -26.95
C GLU A 243 22.72 -0.87 -26.75
N ALA A 244 21.79 -0.61 -25.83
CA ALA A 244 20.62 -1.47 -25.61
C ALA A 244 19.70 -1.57 -26.85
N GLN A 245 19.83 -0.63 -27.80
CA GLN A 245 19.14 -0.64 -29.09
C GLN A 245 20.00 -1.23 -30.22
N PHE A 246 21.15 -1.84 -29.89
CA PHE A 246 22.14 -2.37 -30.83
C PHE A 246 22.77 -1.31 -31.73
N ILE A 247 22.81 -0.05 -31.29
CA ILE A 247 23.54 1.00 -31.99
C ILE A 247 25.01 0.89 -31.57
N ASP A 248 25.90 0.79 -32.56
CA ASP A 248 27.34 0.79 -32.32
C ASP A 248 27.80 2.18 -31.86
N VAL A 249 28.01 2.31 -30.55
CA VAL A 249 28.39 3.55 -29.89
C VAL A 249 29.78 4.02 -30.33
N ALA A 250 30.70 3.09 -30.59
CA ALA A 250 32.06 3.41 -31.00
C ALA A 250 32.10 4.08 -32.38
N SER A 251 31.20 3.69 -33.28
CA SER A 251 31.02 4.35 -34.59
C SER A 251 30.10 5.57 -34.53
N LEU A 252 29.16 5.62 -33.58
CA LEU A 252 28.22 6.73 -33.42
C LEU A 252 28.92 7.99 -32.93
N LEU A 253 29.77 7.86 -31.91
CA LEU A 253 30.33 9.00 -31.20
C LEU A 253 31.23 9.87 -32.10
N PRO A 254 32.18 9.32 -32.90
CA PRO A 254 32.95 10.11 -33.86
C PRO A 254 32.09 10.87 -34.87
N ARG A 255 30.97 10.28 -35.32
CA ARG A 255 30.06 10.96 -36.26
C ARG A 255 29.32 12.11 -35.60
N VAL A 256 28.90 11.94 -34.34
CA VAL A 256 28.25 12.98 -33.54
C VAL A 256 29.21 14.13 -33.26
N VAL A 257 30.48 13.81 -33.03
CA VAL A 257 31.58 14.76 -32.83
C VAL A 257 31.88 15.53 -34.14
N ALA A 258 31.95 14.84 -35.28
CA ALA A 258 32.28 15.45 -36.57
C ALA A 258 31.14 16.27 -37.24
N ALA A 259 29.87 16.05 -36.88
CA ALA A 259 28.72 16.52 -37.65
C ALA A 259 28.52 18.06 -37.70
N ARG A 260 29.11 18.87 -36.80
CA ARG A 260 29.12 20.35 -36.88
C ARG A 260 30.28 20.95 -36.05
N GLY A 261 30.80 22.09 -36.53
CA GLY A 261 31.97 22.82 -36.03
C GLY A 261 32.00 23.05 -34.51
N PHE A 262 33.20 22.92 -33.97
CA PHE A 262 33.56 22.78 -32.56
C PHE A 262 33.57 24.09 -31.75
N GLU A 263 32.88 25.13 -32.23
CA GLU A 263 33.07 26.48 -31.69
C GLU A 263 32.10 26.85 -30.56
N ASP A 264 30.94 26.19 -30.43
CA ASP A 264 29.96 26.54 -29.38
C ASP A 264 29.50 25.31 -28.57
N ALA A 265 29.84 25.36 -27.27
CA ALA A 265 29.47 24.47 -26.16
C ALA A 265 30.14 23.07 -26.14
N GLN A 266 31.35 23.05 -25.55
CA GLN A 266 32.22 21.89 -25.37
C GLN A 266 31.96 21.20 -24.02
N ASP A 267 30.70 20.86 -23.73
CA ASP A 267 30.30 20.22 -22.47
C ASP A 267 29.63 18.88 -22.72
N ALA A 268 29.81 17.93 -21.79
CA ALA A 268 29.18 16.59 -21.85
C ALA A 268 27.65 16.65 -22.06
N ALA A 269 27.00 17.75 -21.65
CA ALA A 269 25.57 18.00 -21.88
C ALA A 269 25.21 18.11 -23.37
N VAL A 270 26.07 18.70 -24.20
CA VAL A 270 25.84 18.83 -25.65
C VAL A 270 26.02 17.49 -26.34
N LEU A 271 27.06 16.74 -25.98
CA LEU A 271 27.25 15.38 -26.48
C LEU A 271 26.05 14.50 -26.14
N ARG A 272 25.53 14.60 -24.90
CA ARG A 272 24.32 13.89 -24.49
C ARG A 272 23.13 14.24 -25.38
N ALA A 273 22.85 15.53 -25.59
CA ALA A 273 21.74 15.98 -26.42
C ALA A 273 21.87 15.49 -27.87
N ARG A 274 23.07 15.51 -28.43
CA ARG A 274 23.34 15.04 -29.80
C ARG A 274 23.20 13.52 -29.94
N VAL A 275 23.70 12.76 -28.96
CA VAL A 275 23.52 11.29 -28.91
C VAL A 275 22.03 10.96 -28.82
N ALA A 276 21.29 11.61 -27.91
CA ALA A 276 19.84 11.40 -27.78
C ALA A 276 19.10 11.68 -29.11
N ALA A 277 19.43 12.78 -29.80
CA ALA A 277 18.86 13.10 -31.10
C ALA A 277 19.23 12.07 -32.19
N ALA A 278 20.46 11.56 -32.19
CA ALA A 278 20.89 10.54 -33.12
C ALA A 278 20.18 9.20 -32.89
N VAL A 279 20.01 8.81 -31.62
CA VAL A 279 19.26 7.61 -31.22
C VAL A 279 17.80 7.72 -31.64
N SER A 280 17.13 8.85 -31.38
CA SER A 280 15.73 9.08 -31.81
C SER A 280 15.58 8.95 -33.33
N ARG A 281 16.46 9.58 -34.11
CA ARG A 281 16.44 9.46 -35.57
C ARG A 281 16.64 8.01 -36.05
N TYR A 282 17.45 7.24 -35.34
CA TYR A 282 17.69 5.83 -35.67
C TYR A 282 16.45 4.97 -35.39
N THR A 283 15.75 5.21 -34.28
CA THR A 283 14.51 4.52 -33.94
C THR A 283 13.38 4.87 -34.88
N ASP A 284 13.22 6.15 -35.20
CA ASP A 284 12.11 6.65 -36.04
C ASP A 284 12.25 6.20 -37.50
N ALA A 285 13.49 6.00 -37.97
CA ALA A 285 13.77 5.50 -39.31
C ALA A 285 13.49 4.00 -39.50
N GLY A 286 12.98 3.29 -38.47
CA GLY A 286 12.65 1.86 -38.56
C GLY A 286 13.85 0.95 -38.84
N ARG A 287 15.08 1.44 -38.62
CA ARG A 287 16.32 0.74 -39.00
C ARG A 287 16.72 -0.36 -38.03
N SER A 288 16.18 -0.36 -36.81
CA SER A 288 16.41 -1.47 -35.88
C SER A 288 15.41 -2.60 -36.12
N ARG A 289 15.88 -3.70 -36.73
CA ARG A 289 15.13 -4.95 -36.87
C ARG A 289 15.12 -5.80 -35.59
N ARG A 290 15.81 -5.37 -34.53
CA ARG A 290 15.99 -6.14 -33.29
C ARG A 290 15.27 -5.49 -32.13
N ALA A 291 14.60 -6.31 -31.31
CA ALA A 291 13.94 -5.85 -30.10
C ALA A 291 14.99 -5.33 -29.09
N PRO A 292 14.84 -4.12 -28.53
CA PRO A 292 15.81 -3.55 -27.61
C PRO A 292 15.96 -4.42 -26.36
N ARG A 293 17.17 -4.47 -25.80
CA ARG A 293 17.48 -5.26 -24.60
C ARG A 293 17.19 -4.44 -23.35
N LEU A 294 16.03 -4.68 -22.76
CA LEU A 294 15.49 -3.90 -21.64
C LEU A 294 15.12 -4.79 -20.47
N VAL A 295 15.31 -4.27 -19.26
CA VAL A 295 14.79 -4.86 -18.02
C VAL A 295 13.37 -4.36 -17.81
N ALA A 296 12.43 -5.29 -17.61
CA ALA A 296 10.99 -5.02 -17.50
C ALA A 296 10.42 -4.10 -18.61
N GLY A 297 11.01 -4.11 -19.80
CA GLY A 297 10.57 -3.31 -20.96
C GLY A 297 10.86 -1.80 -20.87
N LEU A 298 11.53 -1.33 -19.81
CA LEU A 298 11.79 0.11 -19.60
C LEU A 298 13.28 0.44 -19.53
N ILE A 299 14.00 -0.22 -18.62
CA ILE A 299 15.36 0.16 -18.25
C ILE A 299 16.37 -0.43 -19.24
N PRO A 300 17.24 0.38 -19.87
CA PRO A 300 18.29 -0.13 -20.76
C PRO A 300 19.24 -1.08 -20.01
N ARG A 301 19.35 -2.32 -20.49
CA ARG A 301 20.30 -3.28 -19.91
C ARG A 301 21.73 -2.86 -20.24
N ALA A 302 22.63 -2.90 -19.26
CA ALA A 302 24.06 -2.69 -19.47
C ALA A 302 24.67 -3.92 -20.18
N ILE A 303 25.02 -3.78 -21.47
CA ILE A 303 25.44 -4.90 -22.33
C ILE A 303 26.86 -4.61 -22.82
N GLY A 304 27.85 -4.77 -21.96
CA GLY A 304 29.24 -4.54 -22.32
C GLY A 304 30.20 -5.31 -21.41
N PRO A 305 31.50 -5.32 -21.75
CA PRO A 305 32.51 -5.89 -20.87
C PRO A 305 32.50 -5.16 -19.53
N MET A 306 32.47 -5.93 -18.46
CA MET A 306 32.57 -5.51 -17.07
C MET A 306 33.05 -6.72 -16.25
N ASP A 307 33.47 -6.49 -15.00
CA ASP A 307 33.87 -7.59 -14.13
C ASP A 307 32.68 -8.52 -13.81
N ALA A 308 32.99 -9.76 -13.43
CA ALA A 308 31.98 -10.80 -13.21
C ALA A 308 31.04 -10.47 -12.03
N ALA A 309 31.56 -9.84 -10.97
CA ALA A 309 30.78 -9.50 -9.78
C ALA A 309 29.74 -8.40 -10.10
N MET A 310 30.14 -7.42 -10.90
CA MET A 310 29.29 -6.33 -11.35
C MET A 310 28.26 -6.79 -12.37
N HIS A 311 28.64 -7.72 -13.27
CA HIS A 311 27.69 -8.38 -14.16
C HIS A 311 26.64 -9.16 -13.37
N GLN A 312 27.06 -9.92 -12.35
CA GLN A 312 26.16 -10.65 -11.46
C GLN A 312 25.24 -9.69 -10.69
N ALA A 313 25.79 -8.64 -10.08
CA ALA A 313 25.03 -7.61 -9.36
C ALA A 313 23.94 -6.96 -10.23
N LEU A 314 24.25 -6.66 -11.49
CA LEU A 314 23.29 -6.12 -12.45
C LEU A 314 22.23 -7.15 -12.87
N ALA A 315 22.61 -8.43 -13.01
CA ALA A 315 21.66 -9.50 -13.29
C ALA A 315 20.67 -9.68 -12.13
N GLU A 316 21.16 -9.73 -10.89
CA GLU A 316 20.32 -9.84 -9.68
C GLU A 316 19.35 -8.66 -9.56
N ARG A 317 19.82 -7.42 -9.76
CA ARG A 317 18.92 -6.25 -9.75
C ARG A 317 17.89 -6.29 -10.88
N ALA A 318 18.28 -6.76 -12.06
CA ALA A 318 17.35 -6.93 -13.17
C ALA A 318 16.23 -7.94 -12.85
N ASP A 319 16.59 -9.07 -12.24
CA ASP A 319 15.65 -10.12 -11.85
C ASP A 319 14.68 -9.63 -10.75
N LEU A 320 15.17 -8.81 -9.80
CA LEU A 320 14.33 -8.15 -8.79
C LEU A 320 13.33 -7.18 -9.43
N ILE A 321 13.76 -6.35 -10.38
CA ILE A 321 12.89 -5.42 -11.10
C ILE A 321 11.80 -6.19 -11.87
N GLU A 322 12.16 -7.26 -12.57
CA GLU A 322 11.21 -8.09 -13.32
C GLU A 322 10.23 -8.82 -12.41
N SER A 323 10.70 -9.31 -11.26
CA SER A 323 9.87 -9.95 -10.24
C SER A 323 8.89 -8.96 -9.61
N ARG A 324 9.33 -7.73 -9.29
CA ARG A 324 8.47 -6.66 -8.79
C ARG A 324 7.41 -6.28 -9.81
N ALA A 325 7.80 -6.06 -11.07
CA ALA A 325 6.87 -5.71 -12.14
C ALA A 325 5.77 -6.77 -12.34
N ARG A 326 6.13 -8.05 -12.22
CA ARG A 326 5.20 -9.18 -12.24
C ARG A 326 4.26 -9.16 -11.04
N ALA A 327 4.79 -9.02 -9.83
CA ALA A 327 3.98 -8.98 -8.60
C ALA A 327 2.97 -7.83 -8.62
N VAL A 328 3.38 -6.63 -9.07
CA VAL A 328 2.48 -5.47 -9.21
C VAL A 328 1.37 -5.74 -10.21
N LEU A 329 1.67 -6.39 -11.34
CA LEU A 329 0.66 -6.76 -12.32
C LEU A 329 -0.35 -7.78 -11.75
N ASP A 330 0.16 -8.84 -11.11
CA ASP A 330 -0.66 -9.90 -10.53
C ASP A 330 -1.58 -9.36 -9.41
N GLN A 331 -1.03 -8.53 -8.52
CA GLN A 331 -1.81 -7.84 -7.49
C GLN A 331 -2.88 -6.92 -8.09
N ALA A 332 -2.57 -6.19 -9.17
CA ALA A 332 -3.54 -5.34 -9.83
C ALA A 332 -4.71 -6.14 -10.44
N PHE A 333 -4.43 -7.33 -10.98
CA PHE A 333 -5.49 -8.23 -11.46
C PHE A 333 -6.34 -8.78 -10.32
N LEU A 334 -5.72 -9.21 -9.20
CA LEU A 334 -6.43 -9.71 -8.03
C LEU A 334 -7.31 -8.63 -7.39
N ALA A 335 -6.83 -7.39 -7.33
CA ALA A 335 -7.55 -6.25 -6.79
C ALA A 335 -8.62 -5.69 -7.75
N GLY A 336 -8.67 -6.14 -9.01
CA GLY A 336 -9.60 -5.62 -10.01
C GLY A 336 -9.34 -4.16 -10.39
N GLU A 337 -8.07 -3.73 -10.34
CA GLU A 337 -7.64 -2.36 -10.58
C GLU A 337 -8.15 -1.85 -11.95
N PRO A 338 -8.78 -0.67 -12.03
CA PRO A 338 -9.45 -0.19 -13.24
C PRO A 338 -8.56 -0.09 -14.48
N TRP A 339 -7.27 0.18 -14.31
CA TRP A 339 -6.32 0.34 -15.41
C TRP A 339 -6.03 -0.98 -16.13
N THR A 340 -6.17 -2.12 -15.45
CA THR A 340 -5.91 -3.45 -16.03
C THR A 340 -6.92 -3.78 -17.14
N ARG A 341 -8.11 -3.18 -17.11
CA ARG A 341 -9.12 -3.29 -18.18
C ARG A 341 -8.60 -2.78 -19.53
N ALA A 342 -7.66 -1.83 -19.52
CA ALA A 342 -7.07 -1.31 -20.75
C ALA A 342 -6.12 -2.31 -21.44
N LEU A 343 -5.64 -3.35 -20.73
CA LEU A 343 -4.78 -4.39 -21.31
C LEU A 343 -5.57 -5.41 -22.16
N GLY A 344 -6.91 -5.42 -22.06
CA GLY A 344 -7.76 -6.39 -22.71
C GLY A 344 -7.88 -7.71 -21.94
N THR A 345 -8.62 -8.66 -22.49
CA THR A 345 -8.80 -10.00 -21.91
C THR A 345 -7.53 -10.82 -22.07
N ALA A 346 -7.10 -11.48 -20.99
CA ALA A 346 -5.91 -12.33 -21.01
C ALA A 346 -6.06 -13.46 -22.05
N PRO A 347 -5.21 -13.51 -23.09
CA PRO A 347 -5.31 -14.54 -24.11
C PRO A 347 -4.75 -15.88 -23.60
N ARG A 348 -5.19 -16.99 -24.21
CA ARG A 348 -4.69 -18.33 -23.89
C ARG A 348 -3.69 -18.82 -24.95
N GLY A 349 -2.80 -19.72 -24.58
CA GLY A 349 -1.85 -20.37 -25.50
C GLY A 349 -0.56 -19.57 -25.71
N LEU A 350 0.04 -19.68 -26.90
CA LEU A 350 1.41 -19.23 -27.19
C LEU A 350 1.62 -17.71 -27.03
N VAL A 351 0.56 -16.91 -27.17
CA VAL A 351 0.63 -15.43 -27.04
C VAL A 351 0.48 -14.92 -25.60
N ALA A 352 0.10 -15.79 -24.65
CA ALA A 352 -0.15 -15.42 -23.26
C ALA A 352 1.10 -14.82 -22.59
N ALA A 353 2.27 -15.41 -22.84
CA ALA A 353 3.53 -14.93 -22.28
C ALA A 353 3.90 -13.53 -22.79
N ALA A 354 3.71 -13.25 -24.09
CA ALA A 354 3.99 -11.95 -24.69
C ALA A 354 3.00 -10.87 -24.21
N TRP A 355 1.72 -11.23 -24.05
CA TRP A 355 0.72 -10.35 -23.46
C TRP A 355 1.06 -10.01 -22.00
N HIS A 356 1.45 -11.02 -21.23
CA HIS A 356 1.83 -10.86 -19.84
C HIS A 356 3.08 -9.99 -19.69
N GLN A 357 4.09 -10.17 -20.54
CA GLN A 357 5.30 -9.33 -20.56
C GLN A 357 4.96 -7.86 -20.88
N SER A 358 4.01 -7.64 -21.79
CA SER A 358 3.51 -6.31 -22.13
C SER A 358 2.79 -5.67 -20.93
N GLY A 359 1.98 -6.45 -20.22
CA GLY A 359 1.37 -6.04 -18.94
C GLY A 359 2.41 -5.70 -17.87
N CYS A 360 3.47 -6.50 -17.73
CA CYS A 360 4.56 -6.26 -16.76
C CYS A 360 5.27 -4.95 -17.07
N THR A 361 5.44 -4.59 -18.35
CA THR A 361 6.04 -3.30 -18.75
C THR A 361 5.19 -2.12 -18.31
N VAL A 362 3.86 -2.23 -18.45
CA VAL A 362 2.92 -1.18 -17.98
C VAL A 362 2.92 -1.10 -16.44
N ALA A 363 2.92 -2.25 -15.76
CA ALA A 363 3.00 -2.32 -14.30
C ALA A 363 4.30 -1.71 -13.77
N ALA A 364 5.44 -2.03 -14.39
CA ALA A 364 6.74 -1.46 -14.07
C ALA A 364 6.74 0.07 -14.20
N TYR A 365 6.11 0.60 -15.24
CA TYR A 365 6.02 2.06 -15.45
C TYR A 365 5.18 2.71 -14.35
N ARG A 366 4.04 2.09 -14.00
CA ARG A 366 3.17 2.61 -12.95
C ARG A 366 3.84 2.60 -11.58
N ASP A 367 4.51 1.51 -11.22
CA ASP A 367 5.22 1.38 -9.94
C ASP A 367 6.41 2.34 -9.88
N ARG A 368 7.18 2.48 -10.98
CA ARG A 368 8.33 3.41 -11.06
C ARG A 368 7.95 4.87 -10.82
N TYR A 369 6.78 5.30 -11.29
CA TYR A 369 6.35 6.70 -11.20
C TYR A 369 5.21 6.92 -10.19
N GLY A 370 4.91 5.94 -9.34
CA GLY A 370 3.88 6.05 -8.30
C GLY A 370 2.48 6.37 -8.84
N LEU A 371 2.13 5.85 -10.02
CA LEU A 371 0.90 6.23 -10.71
C LEU A 371 -0.33 5.57 -10.07
N VAL A 372 -1.10 6.38 -9.35
CA VAL A 372 -2.41 5.99 -8.80
C VAL A 372 -3.51 6.48 -9.73
N GLY A 373 -4.44 5.59 -10.08
CA GLY A 373 -5.64 5.96 -10.85
C GLY A 373 -5.97 5.03 -12.01
N THR A 374 -7.08 5.37 -12.68
CA THR A 374 -7.76 4.51 -13.66
C THR A 374 -7.08 4.45 -15.01
N LYS A 375 -6.32 5.49 -15.38
CA LYS A 375 -5.58 5.53 -16.65
C LYS A 375 -4.27 4.77 -16.50
N PRO A 376 -3.93 3.86 -17.42
CA PRO A 376 -2.70 3.08 -17.34
C PRO A 376 -1.44 3.97 -17.36
N MET A 377 -1.46 5.08 -18.12
CA MET A 377 -0.29 5.96 -18.31
C MET A 377 -0.22 7.17 -17.35
N GLY A 378 -1.24 7.39 -16.50
CA GLY A 378 -1.26 8.54 -15.58
C GLY A 378 -1.38 9.91 -16.27
N ALA A 379 -0.82 10.94 -15.62
CA ALA A 379 -0.75 12.32 -16.11
C ALA A 379 0.33 12.49 -17.20
N VAL A 380 0.43 13.69 -17.78
CA VAL A 380 1.42 13.99 -18.81
C VAL A 380 2.84 13.91 -18.21
N PRO A 381 3.78 13.16 -18.82
CA PRO A 381 5.14 13.05 -18.32
C PRO A 381 5.87 14.39 -18.26
N GLU A 382 6.55 14.64 -17.15
CA GLU A 382 7.25 15.91 -16.89
C GLU A 382 8.70 15.85 -17.39
N SER A 383 9.43 14.78 -17.06
CA SER A 383 10.85 14.62 -17.41
C SER A 383 11.06 13.94 -18.76
N THR A 384 12.20 14.20 -19.41
CA THR A 384 12.59 13.52 -20.66
C THR A 384 12.68 12.00 -20.48
N ALA A 385 13.19 11.54 -19.35
CA ALA A 385 13.27 10.11 -19.01
C ALA A 385 11.87 9.49 -18.91
N GLN A 386 10.95 10.16 -18.21
CA GLN A 386 9.57 9.70 -18.08
C GLN A 386 8.84 9.71 -19.41
N LYS A 387 9.08 10.69 -20.30
CA LYS A 387 8.51 10.72 -21.66
C LYS A 387 8.92 9.49 -22.47
N LEU A 388 10.18 9.06 -22.37
CA LEU A 388 10.68 7.87 -23.05
C LEU A 388 10.10 6.58 -22.47
N ASP A 389 10.04 6.47 -21.15
CA ASP A 389 9.46 5.31 -20.48
C ASP A 389 7.95 5.21 -20.75
N ALA A 390 7.24 6.35 -20.77
CA ALA A 390 5.82 6.42 -21.13
C ALA A 390 5.57 6.00 -22.58
N ALA A 391 6.46 6.36 -23.52
CA ALA A 391 6.37 5.91 -24.90
C ALA A 391 6.51 4.38 -25.01
N ARG A 392 7.45 3.78 -24.26
CA ARG A 392 7.65 2.32 -24.21
C ARG A 392 6.46 1.60 -23.58
N ALA A 393 5.97 2.12 -22.46
CA ALA A 393 4.79 1.60 -21.78
C ALA A 393 3.53 1.68 -22.67
N ARG A 394 3.41 2.73 -23.49
CA ARG A 394 2.33 2.86 -24.49
C ARG A 394 2.43 1.81 -25.59
N VAL A 395 3.62 1.60 -26.16
CA VAL A 395 3.84 0.55 -27.18
C VAL A 395 3.52 -0.84 -26.60
N ALA A 396 3.90 -1.09 -25.33
CA ALA A 396 3.55 -2.33 -24.65
C ALA A 396 2.03 -2.47 -24.43
N LEU A 397 1.34 -1.40 -24.03
CA LEU A 397 -0.12 -1.39 -23.90
C LEU A 397 -0.82 -1.72 -25.22
N GLU A 398 -0.40 -1.09 -26.32
CA GLU A 398 -0.92 -1.36 -27.66
C GLU A 398 -0.62 -2.80 -28.13
N ALA A 399 0.55 -3.35 -27.78
CA ALA A 399 0.88 -4.74 -28.04
C ALA A 399 -0.04 -5.70 -27.25
N ALA A 400 -0.28 -5.44 -25.97
CA ALA A 400 -1.20 -6.23 -25.15
C ALA A 400 -2.63 -6.21 -25.74
N GLN A 401 -3.11 -5.04 -26.14
CA GLN A 401 -4.44 -4.88 -26.76
C GLN A 401 -4.58 -5.68 -28.06
N ARG A 402 -3.55 -5.64 -28.93
CA ARG A 402 -3.55 -6.43 -30.18
C ARG A 402 -3.58 -7.93 -29.89
N LEU A 403 -2.75 -8.41 -28.97
CA LEU A 403 -2.70 -9.84 -28.61
C LEU A 403 -4.01 -10.33 -27.98
N ALA A 404 -4.70 -9.48 -27.20
CA ALA A 404 -6.02 -9.79 -26.67
C ALA A 404 -7.10 -9.84 -27.78
N GLY A 405 -7.03 -8.92 -28.76
CA GLY A 405 -7.93 -8.88 -29.91
C GLY A 405 -7.79 -10.10 -30.82
N ASP A 406 -6.57 -10.48 -31.18
CA ASP A 406 -6.29 -11.63 -32.05
C ASP A 406 -6.78 -12.96 -31.43
N SER A 407 -6.59 -13.14 -30.12
CA SER A 407 -7.10 -14.31 -29.40
C SER A 407 -8.63 -14.39 -29.40
N THR A 408 -9.30 -13.23 -29.38
CA THR A 408 -10.77 -13.17 -29.43
C THR A 408 -11.28 -13.55 -30.82
N TYR A 409 -10.61 -13.10 -31.87
CA TYR A 409 -10.96 -13.43 -33.27
C TYR A 409 -10.72 -14.91 -33.60
N VAL A 410 -9.61 -15.49 -33.13
CA VAL A 410 -9.31 -16.93 -33.30
C VAL A 410 -10.33 -17.80 -32.57
N ALA A 411 -10.72 -17.43 -31.35
CA ALA A 411 -11.74 -18.15 -30.58
C ALA A 411 -13.12 -18.13 -31.27
N LEU A 412 -13.52 -16.98 -31.84
CA LEU A 412 -14.76 -16.85 -32.62
C LEU A 412 -14.75 -17.69 -33.90
N ARG A 413 -13.63 -17.73 -34.63
CA ARG A 413 -13.51 -18.56 -35.84
C ARG A 413 -13.64 -20.06 -35.55
N LEU A 414 -13.04 -20.55 -34.47
CA LEU A 414 -13.15 -21.96 -34.07
C LEU A 414 -14.58 -22.32 -33.65
N ALA A 415 -15.29 -21.42 -32.96
CA ALA A 415 -16.68 -21.62 -32.59
C ALA A 415 -17.62 -21.67 -33.81
N VAL A 416 -17.42 -20.79 -34.80
CA VAL A 416 -18.19 -20.78 -36.06
C VAL A 416 -17.92 -22.05 -36.89
N ALA A 417 -16.66 -22.50 -36.99
CA ALA A 417 -16.32 -23.74 -37.69
C ALA A 417 -16.93 -24.98 -37.03
N ALA A 418 -17.01 -25.02 -35.69
CA ALA A 418 -17.68 -26.10 -34.96
C ALA A 418 -19.21 -26.08 -35.10
N GLY A 419 -19.81 -24.90 -35.29
CA GLY A 419 -21.25 -24.75 -35.53
C GLY A 419 -21.70 -25.11 -36.95
N LEU A 420 -20.80 -25.02 -37.94
CA LEU A 420 -21.06 -25.41 -39.34
C LEU A 420 -20.81 -26.91 -39.61
N SER A 421 -20.31 -27.65 -38.63
CA SER A 421 -20.01 -29.09 -38.72
C SER A 421 -21.04 -29.98 -38.00
N ARG A 422 -22.23 -29.44 -37.68
CA ARG A 422 -23.33 -30.17 -37.03
C ARG A 422 -24.56 -30.25 -37.91
#